data_AF-A0A6N6KHD6-F1
#
_entry.id   AF-A0A6N6KHD6-F1
#
_cell.length_a   1.000
_cell.length_b   1.000
_cell.length_c   1.000
_cell.angle_alpha   90.00
_cell.angle_beta   90.00
_cell.angle_gamma   90.00
#
_symmetry.space_group_name_H-M   'P 1'
#
loop_
_entity.id
_entity.type
_entity.pdbx_description
1 polymer ?
#
loop_
_entity_poly.entity_id
_entity_poly.type
_entity_poly.pdbx_seq_one_letter_code
_entity_poly.pdbx_strand_id
1 'polypeptide(L)'
;QIALYEKMTRDMQFRETLVLHRDWLLGRHPRGSSMFTGIPRDGETPLDVHIPPRALLKETPPGGLVDGPIFKTIHSHLKGLVLTEPDEFAAFQNDFVVYHDDIGDYSTNEPTMDGTADAIFMFALLIKLDY
;
A
#
# COMPACT_ATOMS: atom_id res chain seq x y z
N GLN A 1 -10.34 -10.15 4.32
CA GLN A 1 -11.24 -11.11 5.01
C GLN A 1 -12.43 -11.60 4.16
N ILE A 2 -12.97 -10.81 3.21
CA ILE A 2 -14.12 -11.22 2.36
C ILE A 2 -13.93 -12.56 1.64
N ALA A 3 -12.72 -12.83 1.11
CA ALA A 3 -12.42 -14.10 0.42
C ALA A 3 -12.66 -15.34 1.31
N LEU A 4 -12.35 -15.25 2.60
CA LEU A 4 -12.59 -16.33 3.55
C LEU A 4 -14.07 -16.52 3.83
N TYR A 5 -14.78 -15.41 4.05
CA TYR A 5 -16.23 -15.43 4.24
C TYR A 5 -16.93 -16.13 3.07
N GLU A 6 -16.60 -15.73 1.85
CA GLU A 6 -17.14 -16.31 0.63
C GLU A 6 -16.82 -17.81 0.53
N LYS A 7 -15.58 -18.21 0.83
CA LYS A 7 -15.17 -19.62 0.83
C LYS A 7 -15.93 -20.46 1.86
N MET A 8 -16.17 -19.92 3.05
CA MET A 8 -16.80 -20.63 4.16
C MET A 8 -18.32 -20.74 3.99
N THR A 9 -18.95 -19.69 3.46
CA THR A 9 -20.42 -19.57 3.40
C THR A 9 -21.00 -19.83 2.02
N ARG A 10 -20.18 -19.73 0.96
CA ARG A 10 -20.58 -19.66 -0.46
C ARG A 10 -21.42 -18.43 -0.81
N ASP A 11 -21.51 -17.47 0.10
CA ASP A 11 -22.18 -16.19 -0.15
C ASP A 11 -21.20 -15.20 -0.81
N MET A 12 -21.58 -14.73 -2.00
CA MET A 12 -20.75 -13.86 -2.85
C MET A 12 -21.21 -12.39 -2.83
N GLN A 13 -22.12 -12.00 -1.92
CA GLN A 13 -22.69 -10.63 -1.91
C GLN A 13 -21.63 -9.51 -1.77
N PHE A 14 -20.46 -9.81 -1.19
CA PHE A 14 -19.38 -8.84 -1.00
C PHE A 14 -18.26 -8.96 -2.05
N ARG A 15 -18.41 -9.81 -3.07
CA ARG A 15 -17.35 -10.10 -4.04
C ARG A 15 -16.88 -8.86 -4.79
N GLU A 16 -17.80 -7.97 -5.17
CA GLU A 16 -17.45 -6.71 -5.83
C GLU A 16 -16.53 -5.85 -4.96
N THR A 17 -16.84 -5.70 -3.67
CA THR A 17 -16.01 -4.97 -2.71
C THR A 17 -14.61 -5.57 -2.59
N LEU A 18 -14.49 -6.90 -2.61
CA LEU A 18 -13.19 -7.58 -2.59
C LEU A 18 -12.35 -7.23 -3.83
N VAL A 19 -12.96 -7.24 -5.01
CA VAL A 19 -12.27 -6.88 -6.26
C VAL A 19 -11.84 -5.42 -6.25
N LEU A 20 -12.73 -4.51 -5.83
CA LEU A 20 -12.42 -3.09 -5.73
C LEU A 20 -11.31 -2.79 -4.72
N HIS A 21 -11.28 -3.51 -3.59
CA HIS A 21 -10.22 -3.33 -2.59
C HIS A 21 -8.86 -3.82 -3.10
N ARG A 22 -8.83 -4.97 -3.78
CA ARG A 22 -7.62 -5.46 -4.49
C ARG A 22 -7.13 -4.44 -5.51
N ASP A 23 -8.04 -3.94 -6.35
CA ASP A 23 -7.69 -3.00 -7.41
C ASP A 23 -7.18 -1.68 -6.82
N TRP A 24 -7.77 -1.22 -5.72
CA TRP A 24 -7.30 -0.05 -4.99
C TRP A 24 -5.85 -0.21 -4.52
N LEU A 25 -5.50 -1.36 -3.93
CA LEU A 25 -4.13 -1.67 -3.51
C LEU A 25 -3.15 -1.76 -4.69
N LEU A 26 -3.64 -2.11 -5.88
CA LEU A 26 -2.85 -2.16 -7.12
C LEU A 26 -2.91 -0.85 -7.93
N GLY A 27 -3.34 0.25 -7.30
CA GLY A 27 -3.24 1.60 -7.86
C GLY A 27 -4.52 2.17 -8.46
N ARG A 28 -5.67 1.51 -8.32
CA ARG A 28 -7.00 2.06 -8.68
C ARG A 28 -7.49 3.07 -7.64
N HIS A 29 -6.71 4.12 -7.43
CA HIS A 29 -6.99 5.23 -6.52
C HIS A 29 -6.38 6.54 -7.03
N PRO A 30 -6.71 7.71 -6.46
CA PRO A 30 -6.33 9.01 -7.05
C PRO A 30 -4.84 9.21 -7.37
N ARG A 31 -3.93 8.62 -6.58
CA ARG A 31 -2.48 8.71 -6.81
C ARG A 31 -1.95 7.83 -7.95
N GLY A 32 -2.73 6.88 -8.45
CA GLY A 32 -2.30 5.96 -9.52
C GLY A 32 -1.14 5.01 -9.20
N SER A 33 -0.60 5.02 -7.97
CA SER A 33 0.49 4.16 -7.51
C SER A 33 0.00 2.89 -6.83
N SER A 34 0.68 1.78 -7.01
CA SER A 34 0.48 0.58 -6.20
C SER A 34 0.86 0.83 -4.74
N MET A 35 0.29 0.04 -3.82
CA MET A 35 0.75 -0.02 -2.43
C MET A 35 1.80 -1.12 -2.21
N PHE A 36 2.16 -1.86 -3.26
CA PHE A 36 3.18 -2.90 -3.21
C PHE A 36 4.47 -2.43 -3.88
N THR A 37 5.60 -2.58 -3.20
CA THR A 37 6.91 -2.27 -3.81
C THR A 37 7.14 -3.13 -5.05
N GLY A 38 7.48 -2.50 -6.19
CA GLY A 38 7.84 -3.19 -7.43
C GLY A 38 6.76 -4.08 -8.07
N ILE A 39 5.49 -3.94 -7.67
CA ILE A 39 4.35 -4.68 -8.25
C ILE A 39 3.24 -3.69 -8.62
N PRO A 40 2.81 -3.61 -9.90
CA PRO A 40 3.36 -4.33 -11.05
C PRO A 40 4.75 -3.82 -11.44
N ARG A 41 5.54 -4.67 -12.11
CA ARG A 41 6.94 -4.36 -12.47
C ARG A 41 7.11 -3.06 -13.26
N ASP A 42 6.19 -2.79 -14.17
CA ASP A 42 6.25 -1.67 -15.10
C ASP A 42 5.23 -0.55 -14.74
N GLY A 43 4.78 -0.50 -13.49
CA GLY A 43 3.84 0.52 -13.00
C GLY A 43 4.47 1.45 -11.96
N GLU A 44 3.67 2.42 -11.52
CA GLU A 44 4.01 3.32 -10.40
C GLU A 44 3.89 2.55 -9.08
N THR A 45 4.96 2.54 -8.27
CA THR A 45 5.05 1.75 -7.04
C THR A 45 5.96 2.45 -6.04
N PRO A 46 5.84 2.19 -4.72
CA PRO A 46 6.68 2.84 -3.73
C PRO A 46 8.16 2.49 -3.95
N LEU A 47 8.99 3.51 -4.11
CA LEU A 47 10.43 3.39 -4.36
C LEU A 47 11.25 3.88 -3.17
N ASP A 48 10.88 4.99 -2.55
CA ASP A 48 11.63 5.60 -1.44
C ASP A 48 11.07 5.17 -0.07
N VAL A 49 10.82 3.88 0.08
CA VAL A 49 10.23 3.29 1.29
C VAL A 49 11.14 3.41 2.53
N HIS A 50 10.52 3.54 3.71
CA HIS A 50 11.21 3.66 5.01
C HIS A 50 11.80 2.33 5.49
N ILE A 51 12.86 1.83 4.82
CA ILE A 51 13.56 0.59 5.23
C ILE A 51 15.09 0.71 5.14
N PRO A 52 15.84 -0.06 5.94
CA PRO A 52 17.31 -0.03 5.90
C PRO A 52 17.94 -0.34 4.53
N PRO A 53 17.48 -1.33 3.73
CA PRO A 53 18.01 -1.55 2.39
C PRO A 53 17.90 -0.32 1.48
N ARG A 54 16.78 0.40 1.54
CA ARG A 54 16.58 1.63 0.76
C ARG A 54 17.50 2.74 1.26
N ALA A 55 17.61 2.91 2.58
CA ALA A 55 18.48 3.93 3.18
C ALA A 55 19.98 3.70 2.86
N LEU A 56 20.45 2.45 2.98
CA LEU A 56 21.87 2.10 2.99
C LEU A 56 22.39 1.64 1.63
N LEU A 57 21.58 0.91 0.87
CA LEU A 57 21.98 0.27 -0.38
C LEU A 57 21.31 0.88 -1.61
N LYS A 58 20.31 1.77 -1.40
CA LYS A 58 19.45 2.31 -2.46
C LYS A 58 18.65 1.21 -3.19
N GLU A 59 18.37 0.12 -2.48
CA GLU A 59 17.59 -1.01 -2.98
C GLU A 59 16.23 -1.07 -2.31
N THR A 60 15.19 -1.31 -3.11
CA THR A 60 13.81 -1.51 -2.63
C THR A 60 13.35 -2.91 -3.04
N PRO A 61 13.36 -3.88 -2.11
CA PRO A 61 12.91 -5.24 -2.40
C PRO A 61 11.44 -5.26 -2.83
N PRO A 62 11.08 -5.98 -3.90
CA PRO A 62 9.70 -6.05 -4.36
C PRO A 62 8.82 -6.91 -3.45
N GLY A 63 7.54 -6.58 -3.37
CA GLY A 63 6.47 -7.34 -2.70
C GLY A 63 6.07 -6.86 -1.31
N GLY A 64 6.73 -5.84 -0.76
CA GLY A 64 6.34 -5.23 0.52
C GLY A 64 5.06 -4.40 0.37
N LEU A 65 4.08 -4.61 1.26
CA LEU A 65 2.90 -3.76 1.36
C LEU A 65 3.19 -2.58 2.29
N VAL A 66 3.13 -1.35 1.78
CA VAL A 66 3.24 -0.14 2.60
C VAL A 66 1.96 0.11 3.41
N ASP A 67 2.09 0.82 4.54
CA ASP A 67 0.94 1.20 5.38
C ASP A 67 -0.13 2.00 4.61
N GLY A 68 0.31 2.85 3.68
CA GLY A 68 -0.54 3.63 2.81
C GLY A 68 -1.06 4.92 3.47
N PRO A 69 -2.11 5.52 2.92
CA PRO A 69 -2.58 6.84 3.34
C PRO A 69 -3.19 6.83 4.73
N ILE A 70 -2.75 7.75 5.59
CA ILE A 70 -3.31 7.96 6.92
C ILE A 70 -4.00 9.31 7.02
N PHE A 71 -4.75 9.54 8.10
CA PHE A 71 -5.33 10.86 8.35
C PHE A 71 -4.25 11.91 8.56
N LYS A 72 -4.39 13.08 7.91
CA LYS A 72 -3.51 14.23 8.10
C LYS A 72 -3.40 14.66 9.55
N THR A 73 -4.49 14.55 10.31
CA THR A 73 -4.52 14.83 11.74
C THR A 73 -3.66 13.88 12.55
N ILE A 74 -3.47 12.62 12.11
CA ILE A 74 -2.55 11.70 12.75
C ILE A 74 -1.12 12.07 12.34
N HIS A 75 -0.87 12.18 11.03
CA HIS A 75 0.43 12.52 10.45
C HIS A 75 1.06 13.76 11.09
N SER A 76 0.29 14.84 11.25
CA SER A 76 0.77 16.11 11.81
C SER A 76 1.22 16.07 13.27
N HIS A 77 0.91 14.99 13.99
CA HIS A 77 1.29 14.81 15.40
C HIS A 77 2.40 13.76 15.60
N LEU A 78 2.82 13.09 14.53
CA LEU A 78 3.92 12.12 14.56
C LEU A 78 5.27 12.83 14.58
N LYS A 79 6.26 12.22 15.23
CA LYS A 79 7.58 12.83 15.46
C LYS A 79 8.60 12.28 14.48
N GLY A 80 9.45 13.16 13.96
CA GLY A 80 10.55 12.74 13.09
C GLY A 80 10.14 12.48 11.64
N LEU A 81 8.90 12.79 11.26
CA LEU A 81 8.49 12.83 9.86
C LEU A 81 9.02 14.11 9.21
N VAL A 82 9.98 13.96 8.31
CA VAL A 82 10.55 15.04 7.52
C VAL A 82 10.74 14.51 6.12
N LEU A 83 9.98 15.06 5.16
CA LEU A 83 10.18 14.72 3.75
C LEU A 83 11.59 15.12 3.32
N THR A 84 12.30 14.18 2.72
CA THR A 84 13.67 14.36 2.24
C THR A 84 13.70 14.83 0.79
N GLU A 85 12.63 14.59 0.05
CA GLU A 85 12.41 14.97 -1.34
C GLU A 85 11.07 15.74 -1.49
N PRO A 86 10.83 16.42 -2.63
CA PRO A 86 9.53 17.03 -2.93
C PRO A 86 8.41 15.99 -3.00
N ASP A 87 7.21 16.34 -2.50
CA ASP A 87 6.03 15.47 -2.59
C ASP A 87 5.57 15.24 -4.03
N GLU A 88 5.84 14.03 -4.54
CA GLU A 88 5.46 13.58 -5.89
C GLU A 88 3.94 13.57 -6.10
N PHE A 89 3.17 13.39 -5.03
CA PHE A 89 1.72 13.32 -5.06
C PHE A 89 1.04 14.62 -4.63
N ALA A 90 1.75 15.74 -4.58
CA ALA A 90 1.23 17.02 -4.08
C ALA A 90 -0.12 17.43 -4.71
N ALA A 91 -0.31 17.17 -6.01
CA ALA A 91 -1.56 17.48 -6.73
C ALA A 91 -2.76 16.60 -6.31
N PHE A 92 -2.50 15.47 -5.66
CA PHE A 92 -3.50 14.48 -5.23
C PHE A 92 -3.72 14.46 -3.71
N GLN A 93 -2.93 15.22 -2.94
CA GLN A 93 -3.16 15.39 -1.51
C GLN A 93 -4.47 16.15 -1.25
N ASN A 94 -5.15 15.81 -0.15
CA ASN A 94 -6.38 16.49 0.27
C ASN A 94 -6.38 16.73 1.79
N ASP A 95 -7.35 17.44 2.33
CA ASP A 95 -7.34 17.84 3.75
C ASP A 95 -7.55 16.69 4.74
N PHE A 96 -7.94 15.50 4.27
CA PHE A 96 -8.28 14.36 5.12
C PHE A 96 -7.15 13.36 5.24
N VAL A 97 -6.57 12.93 4.12
CA VAL A 97 -5.56 11.87 4.08
C VAL A 97 -4.29 12.31 3.37
N VAL A 98 -3.18 11.70 3.77
CA VAL A 98 -1.85 11.94 3.22
C VAL A 98 -1.11 10.64 3.02
N TYR A 99 -0.33 10.58 1.94
CA TYR A 99 0.61 9.50 1.62
C TYR A 99 1.79 10.13 0.90
N HIS A 100 3.01 9.77 1.27
CA HIS A 100 4.22 10.24 0.59
C HIS A 100 5.08 9.04 0.23
N ASP A 101 5.62 9.00 -0.98
CA ASP A 101 6.70 8.05 -1.32
C ASP A 101 8.06 8.67 -0.95
N ASP A 102 8.35 8.73 0.35
CA ASP A 102 9.56 9.36 0.88
C ASP A 102 10.11 8.57 2.07
N ILE A 103 11.43 8.42 2.14
CA ILE A 103 12.09 7.64 3.18
C ILE A 103 11.95 8.28 4.55
N GLY A 104 11.68 9.58 4.62
CA GLY A 104 11.37 10.32 5.83
C GLY A 104 9.96 10.08 6.36
N ASP A 105 9.09 9.39 5.61
CA ASP A 105 7.71 9.10 6.02
C ASP A 105 7.48 7.63 6.36
N TYR A 106 7.93 7.24 7.56
CA TYR A 106 7.66 5.91 8.11
C TYR A 106 6.17 5.64 8.34
N SER A 107 5.33 6.68 8.42
CA SER A 107 3.93 6.52 8.83
C SER A 107 2.99 6.15 7.70
N THR A 108 3.41 6.40 6.46
CA THR A 108 2.63 6.08 5.26
C THR A 108 3.37 5.14 4.31
N ASN A 109 4.70 5.11 4.37
CA ASN A 109 5.55 4.47 3.36
C ASN A 109 6.49 3.40 3.91
N GLU A 110 6.26 2.91 5.14
CA GLU A 110 6.98 1.78 5.69
C GLU A 110 6.27 0.47 5.30
N PRO A 111 6.93 -0.46 4.57
CA PRO A 111 6.41 -1.79 4.37
C PRO A 111 6.62 -2.66 5.62
N THR A 112 5.54 -3.25 6.11
CA THR A 112 5.54 -4.02 7.36
C THR A 112 5.39 -5.53 7.10
N MET A 113 5.93 -6.36 7.99
CA MET A 113 5.91 -7.82 7.83
C MET A 113 4.50 -8.39 7.93
N ASP A 114 3.67 -7.88 8.83
CA ASP A 114 2.29 -8.28 9.03
C ASP A 114 1.40 -7.84 7.87
N GLY A 115 1.54 -6.60 7.39
CA GLY A 115 0.86 -6.14 6.17
C GLY A 115 1.24 -7.00 4.96
N THR A 116 2.52 -7.31 4.81
CA THR A 116 3.02 -8.17 3.72
C THR A 116 2.54 -9.62 3.86
N ALA A 117 2.42 -10.16 5.08
CA ALA A 117 1.84 -11.48 5.31
C ALA A 117 0.37 -11.55 4.89
N ASP A 118 -0.42 -10.52 5.22
CA ASP A 118 -1.80 -10.39 4.79
C ASP A 118 -1.93 -10.27 3.27
N ALA A 119 -1.01 -9.55 2.62
CA ALA A 119 -0.94 -9.47 1.18
C ALA A 119 -0.68 -10.82 0.51
N ILE A 120 0.32 -11.56 0.99
CA ILE A 120 0.62 -12.92 0.51
C ILE A 120 -0.62 -13.81 0.65
N PHE A 121 -1.29 -13.73 1.79
CA PHE A 121 -2.50 -14.49 2.04
C PHE A 121 -3.65 -14.10 1.12
N MET A 122 -3.84 -12.79 0.87
CA MET A 122 -4.79 -12.27 -0.10
C MET A 122 -4.52 -12.85 -1.50
N PHE A 123 -3.30 -12.72 -2.03
CA PHE A 123 -2.95 -13.24 -3.36
C PHE A 123 -3.15 -14.75 -3.44
N ALA A 124 -2.76 -15.51 -2.40
CA ALA A 124 -2.94 -16.96 -2.35
C ALA A 124 -4.43 -17.38 -2.37
N LEU A 125 -5.32 -16.58 -1.79
CA LEU A 125 -6.76 -16.81 -1.85
C LEU A 125 -7.33 -16.42 -3.22
N LEU A 126 -6.92 -15.29 -3.78
CA LEU A 126 -7.43 -14.79 -5.06
C LEU A 126 -7.08 -15.70 -6.24
N ILE A 127 -5.87 -16.27 -6.27
CA ILE A 127 -5.46 -17.23 -7.31
C ILE A 127 -6.36 -18.49 -7.32
N LYS A 128 -6.93 -18.86 -6.17
CA LYS A 128 -7.80 -20.05 -6.04
C LYS A 128 -9.27 -19.78 -6.36
N LEU A 129 -9.65 -18.53 -6.57
CA LEU A 129 -11.04 -18.12 -6.81
C LEU A 129 -11.42 -18.09 -8.31
N ASP A 130 -10.60 -18.66 -9.20
CA ASP A 130 -10.81 -18.72 -10.65
C ASP A 130 -11.19 -17.36 -11.26
N TYR A 131 -10.30 -16.38 -11.10
CA TYR A 131 -10.34 -15.12 -11.86
C TYR A 131 -9.51 -15.22 -13.14
#